data_AF-A0A6J4FA93-F1
#
_entry.id   AF-A0A6J4FA93-F1
#
_cell.length_a   1.000
_cell.length_b   1.000
_cell.length_c   1.000
_cell.angle_alpha   90.00
_cell.angle_beta   90.00
_cell.angle_gamma   90.00
#
_symmetry.space_group_name_H-M   'P 1'
#
loop_
_entity.id
_entity.type
_entity.pdbx_description
1 polymer ?
#
loop_
_entity_poly.entity_id
_entity_poly.type
_entity_poly.pdbx_seq_one_letter_code
_entity_poly.pdbx_strand_id
1 'polypeptide(L)' 'MTDDEWQAHVTRQAAKAIGEWLEARGRLHQPIRVLALWELEAMAQAAISSFVVLGCSRIKDEPGEHPDLTRLLLA' A
#
# COMPACT_ATOMS: atom_id res chain seq x y z
N MET A 1 -12.06 6.90 -11.51
CA MET A 1 -12.37 5.76 -10.60
C MET A 1 -13.05 6.32 -9.36
N THR A 2 -14.13 5.71 -8.86
CA THR A 2 -14.78 6.18 -7.62
C THR A 2 -13.87 5.95 -6.41
N ASP A 3 -14.17 6.56 -5.27
CA ASP A 3 -13.36 6.38 -4.06
C ASP A 3 -13.43 4.96 -3.50
N ASP A 4 -14.57 4.29 -3.64
CA ASP A 4 -14.72 2.88 -3.27
C ASP A 4 -13.90 1.97 -4.18
N GLU A 5 -13.93 2.21 -5.50
CA GLU A 5 -13.11 1.48 -6.46
C GLU A 5 -11.61 1.71 -6.20
N TRP A 6 -11.24 2.93 -5.82
CA TRP A 6 -9.87 3.27 -5.44
C TRP A 6 -9.43 2.56 -4.17
N GLN A 7 -10.24 2.60 -3.13
CA GLN A 7 -9.98 1.91 -1.87
C GLN A 7 -9.75 0.41 -2.12
N ALA A 8 -10.61 -0.21 -2.94
CA ALA A 8 -10.47 -1.62 -3.31
C ALA A 8 -9.19 -1.87 -4.11
N HIS A 9 -8.84 -0.96 -5.03
CA HIS A 9 -7.61 -1.02 -5.81
C HIS A 9 -6.37 -0.97 -4.91
N VAL A 10 -6.24 0.05 -4.04
CA VAL A 10 -5.04 0.21 -3.19
C VAL A 10 -4.94 -0.91 -2.15
N THR A 11 -6.07 -1.43 -1.66
CA THR A 11 -6.09 -2.60 -0.77
C THR A 11 -5.51 -3.83 -1.46
N ARG A 12 -5.90 -4.07 -2.71
CA ARG A 12 -5.34 -5.17 -3.51
C ARG A 12 -3.85 -5.01 -3.73
N GLN A 13 -3.37 -3.79 -3.97
CA GLN A 13 -1.94 -3.54 -4.19
C GLN A 13 -1.13 -3.70 -2.90
N ALA A 14 -1.65 -3.23 -1.76
CA ALA A 14 -1.03 -3.46 -0.45
C ALA A 14 -0.93 -4.97 -0.14
N ALA A 15 -1.99 -5.74 -0.39
CA ALA A 15 -1.98 -7.19 -0.19
C ALA A 15 -0.93 -7.89 -1.06
N LYS A 16 -0.74 -7.45 -2.31
CA LYS A 16 0.32 -7.95 -3.19
C LYS A 16 1.71 -7.63 -2.66
N ALA A 17 1.96 -6.38 -2.29
CA ALA A 17 3.25 -5.94 -1.74
C ALA A 17 3.62 -6.72 -0.47
N ILE A 18 2.64 -7.01 0.39
CA ILE A 18 2.81 -7.86 1.58
C ILE A 18 3.19 -9.29 1.17
N GLY A 19 2.48 -9.88 0.19
CA GLY A 19 2.79 -11.22 -0.31
C GLY A 19 4.18 -11.34 -0.90
N GLU A 20 4.58 -10.38 -1.73
CA GLU A 20 5.93 -10.30 -2.33
C GLU A 20 7.01 -10.17 -1.25
N TRP A 21 6.77 -9.35 -0.22
CA TRP A 21 7.68 -9.22 0.92
C TRP A 21 7.85 -10.55 1.67
N LEU A 22 6.76 -11.28 1.92
CA LEU A 22 6.81 -12.59 2.59
C LEU A 22 7.51 -13.65 1.75
N GLU A 23 7.23 -13.67 0.43
CA GLU A 23 7.82 -14.61 -0.51
C GLU A 23 9.33 -14.43 -0.63
N ALA A 24 9.79 -13.19 -0.81
CA ALA A 24 11.22 -12.85 -0.93
C ALA A 24 12.04 -13.26 0.31
N ARG A 25 11.38 -13.42 1.47
CA ARG A 25 12.00 -13.83 2.74
C ARG A 25 11.82 -15.32 3.04
N GLY A 26 11.16 -16.07 2.14
CA GLY A 26 10.84 -17.48 2.31
C GLY A 26 9.85 -17.74 3.46
N ARG A 27 9.02 -16.77 3.83
CA ARG A 27 8.19 -16.80 5.06
C ARG A 27 6.73 -17.20 4.84
N LEU A 28 6.29 -17.47 3.61
CA LEU A 28 4.89 -17.82 3.30
C LEU A 28 4.34 -19.03 4.09
N HIS A 29 5.22 -19.94 4.53
CA HIS A 29 4.83 -21.13 5.28
C HIS A 29 4.64 -20.88 6.79
N GLN A 30 4.93 -19.67 7.28
CA GLN A 30 4.92 -19.35 8.71
C GLN A 30 3.73 -18.45 9.07
N PRO A 31 3.12 -18.61 10.27
CA PRO A 31 2.06 -17.70 10.72
C PRO A 31 2.59 -16.27 10.90
N ILE A 32 1.83 -15.25 10.47
CA ILE A 32 2.23 -13.83 10.64
C ILE A 32 2.60 -13.47 12.08
N ARG A 33 1.93 -14.09 13.07
CA ARG A 33 2.21 -13.86 14.51
C ARG A 33 3.64 -14.20 14.96
N VAL A 34 4.41 -14.93 14.15
CA VAL A 34 5.80 -15.29 14.48
C VAL A 34 6.81 -14.24 14.01
N LEU A 35 6.37 -13.25 13.24
CA LEU A 35 7.22 -12.16 12.79
C LEU A 35 7.57 -11.24 13.96
N ALA A 36 8.81 -10.78 13.99
CA ALA A 36 9.23 -9.74 14.91
C ALA A 36 8.58 -8.39 14.55
N LEU A 37 8.53 -7.45 15.50
CA LEU A 37 7.94 -6.13 15.26
C LEU A 37 8.59 -5.41 14.07
N TRP A 38 9.91 -5.45 13.95
CA TRP A 38 10.64 -4.83 12.83
C TRP A 38 10.30 -5.46 11.47
N GLU A 39 9.91 -6.74 11.43
CA GLU A 39 9.45 -7.42 10.23
C GLU A 39 8.05 -6.93 9.84
N LEU A 40 7.16 -6.76 10.82
CA LEU A 40 5.83 -6.19 10.63
C LEU A 40 5.92 -4.73 10.15
N GLU A 41 6.84 -3.94 10.71
CA GLU A 41 7.11 -2.57 10.28
C GLU A 41 7.62 -2.51 8.84
N ALA A 42 8.56 -3.38 8.46
CA ALA A 42 9.07 -3.44 7.08
C ALA A 42 7.96 -3.81 6.07
N MET A 43 7.08 -4.74 6.45
CA MET A 43 5.93 -5.13 5.64
C MET A 43 4.91 -3.98 5.51
N ALA A 44 4.64 -3.26 6.60
CA ALA A 44 3.79 -2.07 6.57
C ALA A 44 4.40 -0.96 5.69
N GLN A 45 5.72 -0.76 5.76
CA GLN A 45 6.43 0.20 4.92
C GLN A 45 6.31 -0.14 3.43
N ALA A 46 6.39 -1.42 3.06
CA ALA A 46 6.19 -1.85 1.67
C ALA A 46 4.77 -1.50 1.18
N ALA A 47 3.74 -1.81 1.96
CA ALA A 47 2.36 -1.50 1.63
C ALA A 47 2.08 0.01 1.53
N ILE A 48 2.59 0.80 2.49
CA ILE A 48 2.45 2.27 2.48
C ILE A 48 3.16 2.87 1.27
N SER A 49 4.35 2.38 0.93
CA SER A 49 5.09 2.86 -0.25
C SER A 49 4.30 2.64 -1.53
N SER A 50 3.68 1.46 -1.69
CA SER A 50 2.76 1.20 -2.81
C SER A 50 1.56 2.15 -2.81
N PHE A 51 0.94 2.42 -1.65
CA PHE A 51 -0.15 3.39 -1.54
C PHE A 51 0.27 4.79 -1.99
N VAL A 52 1.41 5.29 -1.52
CA VAL A 52 1.92 6.63 -1.87
C VAL A 52 2.15 6.75 -3.37
N VAL A 53 2.82 5.76 -3.98
CA VAL A 53 3.10 5.76 -5.42
C VAL A 53 1.80 5.79 -6.24
N LEU A 54 0.85 4.94 -5.88
CA LEU A 54 -0.45 4.89 -6.55
C LEU A 54 -1.20 6.20 -6.36
N GLY A 55 -1.26 6.74 -5.14
CA GLY A 55 -1.96 7.98 -4.84
C GLY A 55 -1.39 9.17 -5.60
N CYS A 56 -0.06 9.28 -5.68
CA CYS A 56 0.61 10.27 -6.51
C CYS A 56 0.26 10.11 -7.99
N SER A 57 0.19 8.88 -8.51
CA SER A 57 -0.25 8.62 -9.89
C SER A 57 -1.69 9.10 -10.11
N ARG A 58 -2.62 8.75 -9.21
CA ARG A 58 -4.03 9.16 -9.33
C ARG A 58 -4.19 10.69 -9.31
N ILE A 59 -3.45 11.41 -8.46
CA ILE A 59 -3.45 12.88 -8.43
C ILE A 59 -2.92 13.46 -9.75
N LYS A 60 -1.87 12.85 -10.31
CA LYS A 60 -1.29 13.27 -11.59
C LYS A 60 -2.26 13.05 -12.76
N ASP A 61 -2.96 11.92 -12.76
CA ASP A 61 -3.86 11.52 -13.85
C ASP A 61 -5.20 12.27 -13.78
N GLU A 62 -5.66 12.63 -12.58
CA GLU A 62 -6.93 13.34 -12.33
C GLU A 62 -6.69 14.59 -11.42
N PRO A 63 -6.04 15.66 -11.92
CA PRO A 63 -5.68 16.82 -11.09
C PRO A 63 -6.91 17.58 -10.55
N GLY A 64 -6.92 17.86 -9.25
CA GLY A 64 -8.00 18.62 -8.60
C GLY A 64 -9.23 17.80 -8.20
N GLU A 65 -9.36 16.57 -8.70
CA GLU A 65 -10.49 15.69 -8.42
C GLU A 65 -10.41 15.04 -7.03
N HIS A 66 -9.20 14.93 -6.45
CA HIS A 66 -8.94 14.23 -5.19
C HIS A 66 -8.34 15.14 -4.12
N PRO A 67 -9.09 16.13 -3.59
CA PRO A 67 -8.54 17.14 -2.68
C PRO A 67 -8.04 16.54 -1.35
N ASP A 68 -8.70 15.51 -0.83
CA ASP A 68 -8.27 14.87 0.42
C ASP A 68 -7.01 14.02 0.24
N LEU A 69 -6.91 13.27 -0.87
CA LEU A 69 -5.71 12.50 -1.21
C LEU A 69 -4.52 13.44 -1.48
N THR A 70 -4.78 14.56 -2.17
CA THR A 70 -3.79 15.62 -2.41
C THR A 70 -3.30 16.21 -1.10
N ARG A 71 -4.21 16.53 -0.17
CA ARG A 71 -3.86 17.01 1.17
C ARG A 71 -3.04 15.99 1.96
N LEU A 72 -3.35 14.70 1.84
CA LEU A 72 -2.63 13.66 2.57
C LEU A 72 -1.20 13.45 2.06
N LEU A 73 -0.98 13.54 0.74
CA LEU A 73 0.28 13.12 0.10
C LEU A 73 1.20 14.27 -0.31
N LEU A 74 0.66 15.47 -0.57
CA LEU A 74 1.38 16.58 -1.18
C LEU A 74 1.32 17.90 -0.37
N ALA A 75 0.69 17.91 0.80
CA ALA A 75 0.63 19.09 1.69
C ALA A 75 1.77 19.15 2.71
#